data_AF-A0A7X8DSC1-F1
#
_entry.id   AF-A0A7X8DSC1-F1
#
_cell.length_a   1.000
_cell.length_b   1.000
_cell.length_c   1.000
_cell.angle_alpha   90.00
_cell.angle_beta   90.00
_cell.angle_gamma   90.00
#
_symmetry.space_group_name_H-M   'P 1'
#
loop_
_entity.id
_entity.type
_entity.pdbx_description
1 polymer ?
#
loop_
_entity_poly.entity_id
_entity_poly.type
_entity_poly.pdbx_seq_one_letter_code
_entity_poly.pdbx_strand_id
1 'polypeptide(L)'
;MKPYVMADDLYQHKLAVVLGRGKRLHRLLRHFPTEKKFKAASIEEIASIIGIKNPNSAILQKLKKLDTVYDKLVTFKVDSAWSRKPRARRIMGIDTEYLKSSLDSIQYVILDGFEHISSGIIFTNGSIAQSTSICEGINLLRWVIEDYQPELIVGHNFNSDISILESAYGDQLPELYYFDDTMDLMAKSNLANILGSSSLNKAVQRLFDADVIGLFNAYHDLDLLVEYGIKDALYPIYLRYYILNGNLPEVNFTLKPEKIVMEENRQYLQKKDGFQIKLQERGG
;
A
#
# COMPACT_ATOMS: atom_id res chain seq x y z
N MET A 1 -15.09 4.42 20.83
CA MET A 1 -16.03 5.58 20.79
C MET A 1 -16.43 5.77 19.34
N LYS A 2 -17.63 5.35 18.92
CA LYS A 2 -18.03 5.48 17.50
C LYS A 2 -18.14 6.98 17.17
N PRO A 3 -17.42 7.50 16.16
CA PRO A 3 -17.60 8.90 15.78
C PRO A 3 -19.05 9.09 15.34
N TYR A 4 -19.70 10.10 15.90
CA TYR A 4 -21.04 10.54 15.53
C TYR A 4 -21.02 10.98 14.07
N VAL A 5 -21.39 10.09 13.14
CA VAL A 5 -21.64 10.46 11.74
C VAL A 5 -23.10 10.94 11.72
N MET A 6 -23.32 12.23 11.51
CA MET A 6 -24.68 12.73 11.31
C MET A 6 -25.28 12.03 10.07
N ALA A 7 -26.59 11.76 10.06
CA ALA A 7 -27.23 11.02 8.97
C ALA A 7 -26.98 11.65 7.58
N ASP A 8 -26.82 12.98 7.53
CA ASP A 8 -26.49 13.73 6.32
C ASP A 8 -25.04 13.49 5.85
N ASP A 9 -24.10 13.34 6.78
CA ASP A 9 -22.70 12.98 6.48
C ASP A 9 -22.63 11.55 5.90
N LEU A 10 -23.46 10.64 6.42
CA LEU A 10 -23.54 9.27 5.92
C LEU A 10 -24.13 9.23 4.50
N TYR A 11 -25.21 9.98 4.24
CA TYR A 11 -25.82 10.06 2.91
C TYR A 11 -24.85 10.60 1.86
N GLN A 12 -24.20 11.73 2.16
CA GLN A 12 -23.18 12.30 1.28
C GLN A 12 -22.03 11.32 1.05
N HIS A 13 -21.61 10.60 2.09
CA HIS A 13 -20.56 9.61 1.98
C HIS A 13 -20.96 8.42 1.10
N LYS A 14 -22.17 7.87 1.25
CA LYS A 14 -22.72 6.80 0.38
C LYS A 14 -22.65 7.20 -1.09
N LEU A 15 -23.10 8.41 -1.42
CA LEU A 15 -23.04 8.92 -2.79
C LEU A 15 -21.60 9.11 -3.27
N ALA A 16 -20.71 9.61 -2.41
CA ALA A 16 -19.31 9.81 -2.75
C ALA A 16 -18.57 8.49 -3.05
N VAL A 17 -18.95 7.39 -2.39
CA VAL A 17 -18.40 6.05 -2.68
C VAL A 17 -18.75 5.59 -4.10
N VAL A 18 -19.93 5.97 -4.62
CA VAL A 18 -20.36 5.59 -5.98
C VAL A 18 -19.88 6.57 -7.04
N LEU A 19 -19.84 7.88 -6.73
CA LEU A 19 -19.65 8.95 -7.71
C LEU A 19 -18.29 9.65 -7.64
N GLY A 20 -17.51 9.39 -6.59
CA GLY A 20 -16.37 10.21 -6.22
C GLY A 20 -16.78 11.58 -5.66
N ARG A 21 -15.79 12.32 -5.15
CA ARG A 21 -15.98 13.65 -4.53
C ARG A 21 -15.98 14.79 -5.56
N GLY A 22 -16.69 14.62 -6.68
CA GLY A 22 -16.63 15.50 -7.84
C GLY A 22 -17.90 16.31 -8.11
N LYS A 23 -17.96 16.95 -9.29
CA LYS A 23 -19.12 17.77 -9.74
C LYS A 23 -20.44 17.00 -9.77
N ARG A 24 -20.41 15.68 -10.02
CA ARG A 24 -21.62 14.82 -10.02
C ARG A 24 -22.25 14.72 -8.63
N LEU A 25 -21.43 14.49 -7.60
CA LEU A 25 -21.88 14.47 -6.21
C LEU A 25 -22.53 15.81 -5.81
N HIS A 26 -21.84 16.92 -6.09
CA HIS A 26 -22.35 18.26 -5.76
C HIS A 26 -23.69 18.57 -6.44
N ARG A 27 -23.86 18.18 -7.72
CA ARG A 27 -25.13 18.35 -8.44
C ARG A 27 -26.27 17.56 -7.78
N LEU A 28 -26.02 16.31 -7.38
CA LEU A 28 -27.03 15.50 -6.71
C LEU A 28 -27.38 16.04 -5.32
N LEU A 29 -26.40 16.40 -4.50
CA LEU A 29 -26.67 16.96 -3.16
C LEU A 29 -27.45 18.28 -3.23
N ARG A 30 -27.22 19.09 -4.29
CA ARG A 30 -27.99 20.33 -4.50
C ARG A 30 -29.46 20.07 -4.84
N HIS A 31 -29.74 19.07 -5.69
CA HIS A 31 -31.12 18.75 -6.11
C HIS A 31 -31.84 17.88 -5.07
N PHE A 32 -31.11 16.96 -4.43
CA PHE A 32 -31.57 16.05 -3.40
C PHE A 32 -30.75 16.26 -2.12
N PRO A 33 -31.10 17.25 -1.29
CA PRO A 33 -30.35 17.55 -0.08
C PRO A 33 -30.45 16.47 1.01
N THR A 34 -31.35 15.50 0.86
CA THR A 34 -31.59 14.44 1.85
C THR A 34 -31.72 13.08 1.17
N GLU A 35 -31.30 12.01 1.85
CA GLU A 35 -31.40 10.63 1.33
C GLU A 35 -32.85 10.24 0.96
N LYS A 36 -33.85 10.70 1.73
CA LYS A 36 -35.27 10.45 1.46
C LYS A 36 -35.71 11.00 0.10
N LYS A 37 -35.32 12.24 -0.22
CA LYS A 37 -35.62 12.88 -1.52
C LYS A 37 -34.94 12.14 -2.66
N PHE A 38 -33.68 11.76 -2.48
CA PHE A 38 -32.94 10.99 -3.48
C PHE A 38 -33.57 9.62 -3.77
N LYS A 39 -33.96 8.89 -2.73
CA LYS A 39 -34.60 7.57 -2.88
C LYS A 39 -36.00 7.64 -3.51
N ALA A 40 -36.65 8.80 -3.45
CA ALA A 40 -37.94 9.03 -4.10
C ALA A 40 -37.81 9.44 -5.57
N ALA A 41 -36.63 9.88 -6.02
CA ALA A 41 -36.38 10.33 -7.39
C ALA A 41 -36.35 9.14 -8.37
N SER A 42 -36.79 9.38 -9.61
CA SER A 42 -36.69 8.37 -10.67
C SER A 42 -35.26 8.25 -11.17
N ILE A 43 -34.93 7.11 -11.80
CA ILE A 43 -33.58 6.91 -12.32
C ILE A 43 -33.28 7.86 -13.49
N GLU A 44 -34.29 8.25 -14.26
CA GLU A 44 -34.21 9.21 -15.37
C GLU A 44 -33.90 10.62 -14.84
N GLU A 45 -34.52 11.01 -13.72
CA GLU A 45 -34.26 12.29 -13.06
C GLU A 45 -32.81 12.36 -12.56
N ILE A 46 -32.37 11.32 -11.84
CA ILE A 46 -30.99 11.18 -11.37
C ILE A 46 -30.02 11.23 -12.57
N ALA A 47 -30.31 10.48 -13.64
CA ALA A 47 -29.50 10.41 -14.85
C ALA A 47 -29.35 11.77 -15.54
N SER A 48 -30.44 12.53 -15.65
CA SER A 48 -30.45 13.90 -16.18
C SER A 48 -29.53 14.82 -15.37
N ILE A 49 -29.66 14.80 -14.03
CA ILE A 49 -28.89 15.67 -13.13
C ILE A 49 -27.38 15.41 -13.24
N ILE A 50 -26.95 14.16 -13.32
CA ILE A 50 -25.51 13.81 -13.41
C ILE A 50 -24.97 13.72 -14.85
N GLY A 51 -25.84 13.83 -15.85
CA GLY A 51 -25.52 13.87 -17.27
C GLY A 51 -25.18 12.49 -17.86
N ILE A 52 -25.89 11.44 -17.46
CA ILE A 52 -25.75 10.09 -18.03
C ILE A 52 -26.93 9.84 -18.98
N LYS A 53 -26.63 9.58 -20.26
CA LYS A 53 -27.65 9.34 -21.29
C LYS A 53 -28.19 7.90 -21.31
N ASN A 54 -27.38 6.93 -20.89
CA ASN A 54 -27.77 5.52 -20.87
C ASN A 54 -28.37 5.16 -19.49
N PRO A 55 -29.69 4.90 -19.38
CA PRO A 55 -30.33 4.55 -18.12
C PRO A 55 -29.81 3.23 -17.51
N ASN A 56 -29.22 2.36 -18.33
CA ASN A 56 -28.64 1.09 -17.90
C ASN A 56 -27.16 1.20 -17.51
N SER A 57 -26.61 2.42 -17.33
CA SER A 57 -25.22 2.56 -16.92
C SER A 57 -24.95 1.93 -15.55
N ALA A 58 -23.75 1.37 -15.36
CA ALA A 58 -23.33 0.76 -14.10
C ALA A 58 -23.43 1.73 -12.90
N ILE A 59 -23.18 3.03 -13.14
CA ILE A 59 -23.30 4.07 -12.10
C ILE A 59 -24.74 4.22 -11.64
N LEU A 60 -25.70 4.30 -12.57
CA LEU A 60 -27.12 4.42 -12.25
C LEU A 60 -27.66 3.19 -11.53
N GLN A 61 -27.26 2.00 -11.97
CA GLN A 61 -27.62 0.75 -11.29
C GLN A 61 -27.07 0.69 -9.86
N LYS A 62 -25.85 1.21 -9.64
CA LYS A 62 -25.27 1.33 -8.28
C LYS A 62 -26.06 2.33 -7.42
N LEU A 63 -26.40 3.50 -7.96
CA LEU A 63 -27.16 4.53 -7.27
C LEU A 63 -28.58 4.07 -6.89
N LYS A 64 -29.24 3.26 -7.72
CA LYS A 64 -30.55 2.66 -7.40
C LYS A 64 -30.51 1.74 -6.18
N LYS A 65 -29.35 1.11 -5.94
CA LYS A 65 -29.11 0.18 -4.82
C LYS A 65 -28.14 0.79 -3.81
N LEU A 66 -28.24 2.11 -3.57
CA LEU A 66 -27.24 2.89 -2.86
C LEU A 66 -26.78 2.26 -1.54
N ASP A 67 -27.71 1.87 -0.66
CA ASP A 67 -27.37 1.27 0.63
C ASP A 67 -26.63 -0.05 0.47
N THR A 68 -27.21 -0.99 -0.29
CA THR A 68 -26.59 -2.30 -0.52
C THR A 68 -25.22 -2.19 -1.18
N VAL A 69 -25.06 -1.23 -2.09
CA VAL A 69 -23.77 -0.96 -2.75
C VAL A 69 -22.79 -0.34 -1.77
N TYR A 70 -23.22 0.61 -0.97
CA TYR A 70 -22.40 1.22 0.07
C TYR A 70 -21.91 0.16 1.05
N ASP A 71 -22.82 -0.60 1.66
CA ASP A 71 -22.49 -1.67 2.61
C ASP A 71 -21.51 -2.66 1.99
N LYS A 72 -21.77 -3.09 0.74
CA LYS A 72 -20.86 -3.98 0.01
C LYS A 72 -19.47 -3.38 -0.21
N LEU A 73 -19.36 -2.07 -0.39
CA LEU A 73 -18.10 -1.36 -0.68
C LEU A 73 -17.36 -0.90 0.58
N VAL A 74 -18.00 -0.88 1.75
CA VAL A 74 -17.36 -0.55 3.03
C VAL A 74 -17.26 -1.75 3.98
N THR A 75 -17.73 -2.93 3.56
CA THR A 75 -17.51 -4.18 4.30
C THR A 75 -16.15 -4.74 3.91
N PHE A 76 -15.25 -4.87 4.88
CA PHE A 76 -13.96 -5.52 4.70
C PHE A 76 -14.17 -7.00 4.40
N LYS A 77 -13.39 -7.53 3.46
CA LYS A 77 -13.48 -8.91 3.02
C LYS A 77 -12.13 -9.57 3.12
N VAL A 78 -12.17 -10.82 3.57
CA VAL A 78 -11.02 -11.66 3.78
C VAL A 78 -11.16 -12.84 2.83
N ASP A 79 -10.18 -13.01 1.95
CA ASP A 79 -10.12 -14.15 1.04
C ASP A 79 -8.67 -14.45 0.70
N SER A 80 -8.20 -15.59 1.23
CA SER A 80 -6.85 -16.08 1.02
C SER A 80 -6.53 -16.31 -0.46
N ALA A 81 -7.52 -16.63 -1.30
CA ALA A 81 -7.34 -16.96 -2.71
C ALA A 81 -6.92 -15.77 -3.59
N TRP A 82 -6.93 -14.54 -3.04
CA TRP A 82 -6.41 -13.37 -3.76
C TRP A 82 -4.89 -13.31 -3.83
N SER A 83 -4.21 -14.04 -2.96
CA SER A 83 -2.76 -14.21 -3.00
C SER A 83 -2.36 -15.25 -4.02
N ARG A 84 -1.23 -15.01 -4.72
CA ARG A 84 -0.61 -16.03 -5.57
C ARG A 84 -0.15 -17.25 -4.77
N LYS A 85 0.24 -17.06 -3.51
CA LYS A 85 0.67 -18.12 -2.61
C LYS A 85 0.18 -17.88 -1.18
N PRO A 86 -1.07 -18.23 -0.86
CA PRO A 86 -1.71 -17.82 0.39
C PRO A 86 -1.00 -18.32 1.65
N ARG A 87 -0.34 -19.48 1.55
CA ARG A 87 0.42 -20.12 2.65
C ARG A 87 1.94 -19.94 2.54
N ALA A 88 2.41 -18.97 1.76
CA ALA A 88 3.84 -18.66 1.70
C ALA A 88 4.35 -18.37 3.12
N ARG A 89 5.40 -19.10 3.52
CA ARG A 89 6.02 -18.91 4.82
C ARG A 89 7.21 -17.97 4.69
N ARG A 90 8.11 -18.22 3.73
CA ARG A 90 9.20 -17.29 3.42
C ARG A 90 8.76 -16.23 2.43
N ILE A 91 8.71 -14.97 2.88
CA ILE A 91 8.24 -13.85 2.08
C ILE A 91 9.33 -12.78 2.01
N MET A 92 9.54 -12.21 0.82
CA MET A 92 10.42 -11.06 0.62
C MET A 92 9.60 -9.83 0.25
N GLY A 93 9.69 -8.80 1.08
CA GLY A 93 9.25 -7.46 0.77
C GLY A 93 10.33 -6.73 -0.03
N ILE A 94 9.95 -6.03 -1.09
CA ILE A 94 10.86 -5.21 -1.90
C ILE A 94 10.20 -3.86 -2.15
N ASP A 95 11.02 -2.81 -2.07
CA ASP A 95 10.65 -1.43 -2.39
C ASP A 95 11.81 -0.76 -3.12
N THR A 96 11.52 0.33 -3.85
CA THR A 96 12.51 1.13 -4.55
C THR A 96 12.27 2.61 -4.39
N GLU A 97 13.38 3.37 -4.37
CA GLU A 97 13.34 4.82 -4.34
C GLU A 97 14.04 5.42 -5.55
N TYR A 98 13.46 6.49 -6.12
CA TYR A 98 13.87 7.07 -7.41
C TYR A 98 13.56 8.58 -7.52
N LEU A 99 13.70 9.32 -6.41
CA LEU A 99 13.41 10.75 -6.34
C LEU A 99 14.48 11.63 -7.00
N LYS A 100 15.76 11.28 -6.85
CA LYS A 100 16.92 12.08 -7.30
C LYS A 100 17.61 11.52 -8.55
N SER A 101 17.30 10.30 -8.95
CA SER A 101 17.85 9.64 -10.15
C SER A 101 16.89 8.57 -10.70
N SER A 102 17.32 7.83 -11.73
CA SER A 102 16.53 6.73 -12.28
C SER A 102 16.35 5.56 -11.31
N LEU A 103 17.26 5.40 -10.34
CA LEU A 103 17.15 4.47 -9.23
C LEU A 103 18.12 4.93 -8.15
N ASP A 104 17.59 5.36 -7.00
CA ASP A 104 18.36 5.85 -5.87
C ASP A 104 18.79 4.74 -4.92
N SER A 105 17.82 3.87 -4.59
CA SER A 105 18.07 2.71 -3.75
C SER A 105 17.02 1.61 -3.93
N ILE A 106 17.40 0.41 -3.53
CA ILE A 106 16.54 -0.78 -3.45
C ILE A 106 16.54 -1.24 -2.01
N GLN A 107 15.38 -1.52 -1.45
CA GLN A 107 15.21 -1.99 -0.08
C GLN A 107 14.53 -3.34 -0.08
N TYR A 108 14.93 -4.20 0.85
CA TYR A 108 14.28 -5.49 1.01
C TYR A 108 14.23 -5.95 2.46
N VAL A 109 13.22 -6.75 2.75
CA VAL A 109 13.06 -7.46 4.02
C VAL A 109 12.60 -8.88 3.74
N ILE A 110 13.21 -9.86 4.41
CA ILE A 110 12.87 -11.27 4.28
C ILE A 110 12.40 -11.76 5.64
N LEU A 111 11.18 -12.30 5.67
CA LEU A 111 10.60 -12.94 6.83
C LEU A 111 10.35 -14.43 6.55
N ASP A 112 10.43 -15.25 7.60
CA ASP A 112 10.00 -16.64 7.61
C ASP A 112 8.86 -16.77 8.64
N GLY A 113 7.61 -16.72 8.15
CA GLY A 113 6.46 -16.41 8.99
C GLY A 113 6.52 -14.95 9.47
N PHE A 114 6.64 -14.76 10.78
CA PHE A 114 6.82 -13.45 11.42
C PHE A 114 8.26 -13.20 11.90
N GLU A 115 9.14 -14.18 11.73
CA GLU A 115 10.54 -14.07 12.14
C GLU A 115 11.34 -13.34 11.07
N HIS A 116 12.11 -12.33 11.48
CA HIS A 116 13.04 -11.62 10.59
C HIS A 116 14.24 -12.50 10.29
N ILE A 117 14.54 -12.66 8.99
CA ILE A 117 15.66 -13.47 8.50
C ILE A 117 16.79 -12.58 8.01
N SER A 118 16.46 -11.59 7.19
CA SER A 118 17.42 -10.59 6.75
C SER A 118 16.72 -9.36 6.21
N SER A 119 17.44 -8.26 6.12
CA SER A 119 16.97 -7.03 5.50
C SER A 119 18.15 -6.20 5.07
N GLY A 120 17.98 -5.42 4.01
CA GLY A 120 19.05 -4.58 3.53
C GLY A 120 18.62 -3.47 2.61
N ILE A 121 19.57 -2.58 2.37
CA ILE A 121 19.45 -1.47 1.43
C ILE A 121 20.66 -1.46 0.48
N ILE A 122 20.36 -1.26 -0.78
CA ILE A 122 21.33 -1.17 -1.88
C ILE A 122 21.23 0.26 -2.41
N PHE A 123 22.26 1.08 -2.18
CA PHE A 123 22.31 2.42 -2.76
C PHE A 123 22.93 2.37 -4.15
N THR A 124 22.30 3.07 -5.10
CA THR A 124 22.75 3.17 -6.51
C THR A 124 22.99 4.62 -6.94
N ASN A 125 22.69 5.59 -6.06
CA ASN A 125 22.95 7.01 -6.29
C ASN A 125 24.00 7.57 -5.32
N GLY A 126 25.19 7.87 -5.87
CA GLY A 126 26.34 8.41 -5.15
C GLY A 126 26.13 9.80 -4.53
N SER A 127 25.08 10.52 -4.91
CA SER A 127 24.71 11.82 -4.30
C SER A 127 23.97 11.67 -2.97
N ILE A 128 23.53 10.45 -2.63
CA ILE A 128 22.79 10.14 -1.40
C ILE A 128 23.72 9.48 -0.38
N ALA A 129 24.43 8.44 -0.81
CA ALA A 129 25.34 7.66 0.02
C ALA A 129 26.41 7.01 -0.88
N GLN A 130 27.42 6.36 -0.30
CA GLN A 130 28.31 5.53 -1.13
C GLN A 130 27.48 4.43 -1.80
N SER A 131 27.65 4.26 -3.11
CA SER A 131 26.73 3.49 -3.93
C SER A 131 27.47 2.59 -4.90
N THR A 132 26.82 1.50 -5.31
CA THR A 132 27.23 0.74 -6.50
C THR A 132 26.72 1.42 -7.76
N SER A 133 27.08 0.88 -8.92
CA SER A 133 26.29 1.15 -10.13
C SER A 133 24.88 0.54 -10.02
N ILE A 134 23.96 1.02 -10.87
CA ILE A 134 22.60 0.47 -10.97
C ILE A 134 22.64 -1.02 -11.32
N CYS A 135 23.41 -1.42 -12.33
CA CYS A 135 23.49 -2.81 -12.77
C CYS A 135 24.03 -3.72 -11.66
N GLU A 136 25.09 -3.31 -10.96
CA GLU A 136 25.61 -4.05 -9.80
C GLU A 136 24.57 -4.13 -8.68
N GLY A 137 23.89 -3.03 -8.38
CA GLY A 137 22.87 -2.99 -7.33
C GLY A 137 21.70 -3.94 -7.60
N ILE A 138 21.22 -3.97 -8.84
CA ILE A 138 20.16 -4.89 -9.27
C ILE A 138 20.68 -6.33 -9.25
N ASN A 139 21.90 -6.60 -9.74
CA ASN A 139 22.49 -7.94 -9.67
C ASN A 139 22.65 -8.44 -8.22
N LEU A 140 22.94 -7.56 -7.27
CA LEU A 140 22.96 -7.89 -5.84
C LEU A 140 21.57 -8.25 -5.32
N LEU A 141 20.51 -7.54 -5.72
CA LEU A 141 19.13 -7.92 -5.41
C LEU A 141 18.81 -9.32 -5.96
N ARG A 142 19.15 -9.59 -7.22
CA ARG A 142 18.94 -10.90 -7.85
C ARG A 142 19.63 -12.01 -7.08
N TRP A 143 20.89 -11.80 -6.69
CA TRP A 143 21.64 -12.73 -5.87
C TRP A 143 20.99 -12.97 -4.50
N VAL A 144 20.46 -11.94 -3.85
CA VAL A 144 19.69 -12.09 -2.60
C VAL A 144 18.43 -12.93 -2.83
N ILE A 145 17.69 -12.70 -3.92
CA ILE A 145 16.50 -13.52 -4.25
C ILE A 145 16.90 -14.98 -4.47
N GLU A 146 18.00 -15.24 -5.18
CA GLU A 146 18.52 -16.58 -5.43
C GLU A 146 19.00 -17.29 -4.16
N ASP A 147 19.68 -16.58 -3.25
CA ASP A 147 20.24 -17.13 -2.02
C ASP A 147 19.14 -17.49 -1.00
N TYR A 148 18.17 -16.61 -0.79
CA TYR A 148 17.11 -16.84 0.20
C TYR A 148 15.91 -17.62 -0.34
N GLN A 149 15.72 -17.65 -1.66
CA GLN A 149 14.62 -18.32 -2.35
C GLN A 149 13.25 -18.02 -1.72
N PRO A 150 12.80 -16.75 -1.72
CA PRO A 150 11.50 -16.42 -1.16
C PRO A 150 10.39 -17.14 -1.93
N GLU A 151 9.39 -17.62 -1.20
CA GLU A 151 8.25 -18.29 -1.79
C GLU A 151 7.31 -17.33 -2.53
N LEU A 152 7.38 -16.05 -2.17
CA LEU A 152 6.55 -14.98 -2.69
C LEU A 152 7.25 -13.63 -2.44
N ILE A 153 7.20 -12.75 -3.44
CA ILE A 153 7.56 -11.34 -3.30
C ILE A 153 6.32 -10.52 -2.97
N VAL A 154 6.45 -9.49 -2.16
CA VAL A 154 5.35 -8.59 -1.80
C VAL A 154 5.81 -7.14 -1.89
N GLY A 155 4.97 -6.29 -2.44
CA GLY A 155 5.20 -4.85 -2.46
C GLY A 155 3.89 -4.07 -2.43
N HIS A 156 3.99 -2.76 -2.50
CA HIS A 156 2.83 -1.87 -2.56
C HIS A 156 2.89 -1.04 -3.83
N ASN A 157 1.96 -1.28 -4.77
CA ASN A 157 2.10 -0.78 -6.15
C ASN A 157 3.37 -1.33 -6.83
N PHE A 158 3.67 -2.60 -6.58
CA PHE A 158 4.95 -3.25 -6.92
C PHE A 158 5.23 -3.34 -8.42
N ASN A 159 4.19 -3.26 -9.25
CA ASN A 159 4.38 -3.10 -10.70
C ASN A 159 5.19 -1.84 -11.06
N SER A 160 5.10 -0.78 -10.23
CA SER A 160 5.91 0.44 -10.38
C SER A 160 7.38 0.15 -10.10
N ASP A 161 7.69 -0.53 -9.00
CA ASP A 161 9.06 -0.92 -8.64
C ASP A 161 9.70 -1.80 -9.72
N ILE A 162 8.97 -2.81 -10.21
CA ILE A 162 9.43 -3.64 -11.34
C ILE A 162 9.74 -2.77 -12.56
N SER A 163 8.83 -1.86 -12.93
CA SER A 163 9.02 -0.99 -14.09
C SER A 163 10.25 -0.09 -13.94
N ILE A 164 10.52 0.43 -12.74
CA ILE A 164 11.70 1.25 -12.44
C ILE A 164 12.96 0.41 -12.52
N LEU A 165 12.99 -0.76 -11.87
CA LEU A 165 14.12 -1.68 -11.89
C LEU A 165 14.48 -2.12 -13.31
N GLU A 166 13.50 -2.56 -14.10
CA GLU A 166 13.73 -3.04 -15.47
C GLU A 166 14.15 -1.90 -16.41
N SER A 167 13.55 -0.71 -16.26
CA SER A 167 13.94 0.47 -17.05
C SER A 167 15.37 0.91 -16.73
N ALA A 168 15.77 0.87 -15.47
CA ALA A 168 17.11 1.24 -15.02
C ALA A 168 18.15 0.15 -15.38
N TYR A 169 17.76 -1.12 -15.36
CA TYR A 169 18.61 -2.26 -15.73
C TYR A 169 18.79 -2.43 -17.24
N GLY A 170 17.75 -2.08 -18.01
CA GLY A 170 17.71 -2.26 -19.47
C GLY A 170 17.29 -3.67 -19.93
N ASP A 171 16.78 -4.51 -19.03
CA ASP A 171 16.29 -5.86 -19.33
C ASP A 171 15.18 -6.26 -18.34
N GLN A 172 14.43 -7.31 -18.68
CA GLN A 172 13.41 -7.87 -17.80
C GLN A 172 14.03 -8.57 -16.60
N LEU A 173 13.28 -8.60 -15.49
CA LEU A 173 13.62 -9.27 -14.24
C LEU A 173 12.53 -10.30 -13.87
N PRO A 174 12.45 -11.45 -14.58
CA PRO A 174 11.36 -12.41 -14.43
C PRO A 174 11.16 -12.96 -13.01
N GLU A 175 12.21 -13.01 -12.20
CA GLU A 175 12.17 -13.41 -10.80
C GLU A 175 11.24 -12.51 -9.95
N LEU A 176 10.99 -11.27 -10.39
CA LEU A 176 10.09 -10.33 -9.71
C LEU A 176 8.61 -10.56 -10.05
N TYR A 177 8.27 -11.38 -11.05
CA TYR A 177 6.90 -11.50 -11.56
C TYR A 177 5.98 -12.41 -10.74
N TYR A 178 6.52 -13.13 -9.75
CA TYR A 178 5.72 -13.92 -8.80
C TYR A 178 5.53 -13.17 -7.48
N PHE A 179 4.62 -12.20 -7.51
CA PHE A 179 4.38 -11.29 -6.38
C PHE A 179 2.90 -11.06 -6.05
N ASP A 180 2.66 -10.64 -4.82
CA ASP A 180 1.39 -10.03 -4.41
C ASP A 180 1.56 -8.50 -4.31
N ASP A 181 0.70 -7.77 -5.02
CA ASP A 181 0.59 -6.32 -4.88
C ASP A 181 -0.45 -5.97 -3.81
N THR A 182 0.00 -5.37 -2.72
CA THR A 182 -0.91 -5.01 -1.63
C THR A 182 -1.90 -3.91 -2.01
N MET A 183 -1.60 -3.05 -2.99
CA MET A 183 -2.55 -2.05 -3.47
C MET A 183 -3.75 -2.72 -4.15
N ASP A 184 -3.52 -3.78 -4.92
CA ASP A 184 -4.58 -4.61 -5.53
C ASP A 184 -5.35 -5.40 -4.47
N LEU A 185 -4.66 -5.97 -3.49
CA LEU A 185 -5.31 -6.67 -2.36
C LEU A 185 -6.20 -5.73 -1.56
N MET A 186 -5.79 -4.47 -1.35
CA MET A 186 -6.61 -3.45 -0.70
C MET A 186 -7.87 -3.12 -1.51
N ALA A 187 -7.78 -3.11 -2.84
CA ALA A 187 -8.93 -2.90 -3.70
C ALA A 187 -9.91 -4.09 -3.65
N LYS A 188 -9.41 -5.33 -3.73
CA LYS A 188 -10.22 -6.56 -3.67
C LYS A 188 -10.95 -6.72 -2.33
N SER A 189 -10.27 -6.40 -1.23
CA SER A 189 -10.79 -6.50 0.14
C SER A 189 -11.71 -5.36 0.57
N ASN A 190 -11.94 -4.37 -0.31
CA ASN A 190 -12.58 -3.08 0.01
C ASN A 190 -11.81 -2.20 1.01
N LEU A 191 -10.64 -2.61 1.47
CA LEU A 191 -9.87 -1.88 2.48
C LEU A 191 -9.54 -0.45 2.01
N ALA A 192 -9.22 -0.27 0.73
CA ALA A 192 -8.97 1.07 0.17
C ALA A 192 -10.19 2.01 0.29
N ASN A 193 -11.41 1.48 0.15
CA ASN A 193 -12.64 2.26 0.29
C ASN A 193 -12.89 2.63 1.76
N ILE A 194 -12.69 1.68 2.67
CA ILE A 194 -12.86 1.86 4.12
C ILE A 194 -11.90 2.94 4.64
N LEU A 195 -10.64 2.87 4.21
CA LEU A 195 -9.62 3.86 4.57
C LEU A 195 -9.75 5.17 3.78
N GLY A 196 -10.51 5.15 2.67
CA GLY A 196 -10.61 6.26 1.72
C GLY A 196 -9.24 6.61 1.12
N SER A 197 -8.39 5.62 0.91
CA SER A 197 -7.06 5.74 0.28
C SER A 197 -6.48 4.35 0.03
N SER A 198 -5.70 4.25 -1.03
CA SER A 198 -4.87 3.09 -1.34
C SER A 198 -3.40 3.27 -0.93
N SER A 199 -3.04 4.37 -0.25
CA SER A 199 -1.66 4.64 0.16
C SER A 199 -1.22 3.73 1.31
N LEU A 200 -0.02 3.15 1.19
CA LEU A 200 0.64 2.37 2.24
C LEU A 200 0.62 3.12 3.57
N ASN A 201 1.25 4.31 3.64
CA ASN A 201 1.36 5.08 4.87
C ASN A 201 0.02 5.27 5.59
N LYS A 202 -1.03 5.61 4.84
CA LYS A 202 -2.37 5.79 5.41
C LYS A 202 -2.99 4.47 5.88
N ALA A 203 -2.69 3.36 5.22
CA ALA A 203 -3.11 2.04 5.67
C ALA A 203 -2.41 1.63 6.97
N VAL A 204 -1.08 1.73 7.03
CA VAL A 204 -0.31 1.32 8.21
C VAL A 204 -0.67 2.17 9.44
N GLN A 205 -0.77 3.50 9.27
CA GLN A 205 -1.19 4.41 10.36
C GLN A 205 -2.58 4.07 10.91
N ARG A 206 -3.54 3.78 10.03
CA ARG A 206 -4.94 3.59 10.44
C ARG A 206 -5.21 2.21 10.98
N LEU A 207 -4.51 1.19 10.50
CA LEU A 207 -4.69 -0.19 10.94
C LEU A 207 -3.82 -0.53 12.14
N PHE A 208 -2.58 -0.06 12.18
CA PHE A 208 -1.56 -0.59 13.09
C PHE A 208 -0.95 0.45 14.05
N ASP A 209 -1.47 1.69 14.05
CA ASP A 209 -0.92 2.81 14.85
C ASP A 209 0.58 3.05 14.61
N ALA A 210 1.06 2.72 13.41
CA ALA A 210 2.47 2.81 13.08
C ALA A 210 2.88 4.26 12.80
N ASP A 211 4.09 4.60 13.23
CA ASP A 211 4.75 5.83 12.78
C ASP A 211 5.22 5.68 11.32
N VAL A 212 5.09 6.76 10.56
CA VAL A 212 5.48 6.82 9.15
C VAL A 212 6.27 8.08 8.88
N ILE A 213 7.33 7.86 8.11
CA ILE A 213 8.29 8.89 7.75
C ILE A 213 7.87 9.45 6.38
N GLY A 214 7.86 10.77 6.25
CA GLY A 214 7.61 11.41 4.96
C GLY A 214 8.84 11.33 4.06
N LEU A 215 8.67 10.88 2.81
CA LEU A 215 9.75 10.70 1.83
C LEU A 215 10.72 11.88 1.73
N PHE A 216 10.22 13.11 1.57
CA PHE A 216 11.08 14.29 1.44
C PHE A 216 11.95 14.53 2.68
N ASN A 217 11.40 14.29 3.87
CA ASN A 217 12.16 14.40 5.11
C ASN A 217 13.22 13.29 5.20
N ALA A 218 12.89 12.08 4.72
CA ALA A 218 13.82 10.96 4.67
C ALA A 218 15.06 11.29 3.82
N TYR A 219 14.88 11.95 2.67
CA TYR A 219 16.00 12.33 1.79
C TYR A 219 16.95 13.41 2.34
N HIS A 220 16.65 14.00 3.49
CA HIS A 220 17.51 14.95 4.18
C HIS A 220 18.40 14.30 5.26
N ASP A 221 18.13 13.05 5.63
CA ASP A 221 18.84 12.34 6.69
C ASP A 221 18.96 10.85 6.31
N LEU A 222 20.19 10.35 6.19
CA LEU A 222 20.43 8.97 5.74
C LEU A 222 19.84 7.92 6.69
N ASP A 223 19.84 8.14 8.01
CA ASP A 223 19.20 7.22 8.97
C ASP A 223 17.70 7.15 8.72
N LEU A 224 17.07 8.32 8.48
CA LEU A 224 15.64 8.36 8.18
C LEU A 224 15.33 7.71 6.84
N LEU A 225 16.18 7.85 5.83
CA LEU A 225 16.01 7.19 4.53
C LEU A 225 16.10 5.67 4.65
N VAL A 226 17.07 5.16 5.41
CA VAL A 226 17.21 3.72 5.67
C VAL A 226 15.99 3.20 6.44
N GLU A 227 15.59 3.87 7.52
CA GLU A 227 14.44 3.46 8.32
C GLU A 227 13.15 3.47 7.50
N TYR A 228 12.93 4.54 6.72
CA TYR A 228 11.78 4.69 5.82
C TYR A 228 11.74 3.56 4.79
N GLY A 229 12.80 3.38 3.99
CA GLY A 229 12.77 2.41 2.89
C GLY A 229 12.65 0.96 3.37
N ILE A 230 13.25 0.60 4.52
CA ILE A 230 13.07 -0.73 5.08
C ILE A 230 11.65 -0.94 5.61
N LYS A 231 11.04 0.09 6.21
CA LYS A 231 9.62 0.05 6.63
C LYS A 231 8.69 -0.09 5.43
N ASP A 232 8.97 0.58 4.32
CA ASP A 232 8.15 0.50 3.11
C ASP A 232 8.29 -0.85 2.40
N ALA A 233 9.44 -1.53 2.50
CA ALA A 233 9.56 -2.93 2.12
C ALA A 233 8.87 -3.91 3.10
N LEU A 234 8.87 -3.61 4.41
CA LEU A 234 8.31 -4.48 5.45
C LEU A 234 6.78 -4.44 5.53
N TYR A 235 6.20 -3.24 5.58
CA TYR A 235 4.78 -3.04 5.84
C TYR A 235 3.85 -3.73 4.82
N PRO A 236 4.18 -3.85 3.53
CA PRO A 236 3.41 -4.66 2.59
C PRO A 236 3.27 -6.12 3.02
N ILE A 237 4.28 -6.73 3.65
CA ILE A 237 4.20 -8.11 4.13
C ILE A 237 3.11 -8.24 5.20
N TYR A 238 3.08 -7.32 6.17
CA TYR A 238 2.06 -7.31 7.23
C TYR A 238 0.68 -6.90 6.74
N LEU A 239 0.61 -5.93 5.82
CA LEU A 239 -0.65 -5.52 5.21
C LEU A 239 -1.26 -6.67 4.40
N ARG A 240 -0.44 -7.42 3.65
CA ARG A 240 -0.85 -8.66 3.00
C ARG A 240 -1.42 -9.64 4.01
N TYR A 241 -0.69 -9.91 5.10
CA TYR A 241 -1.15 -10.84 6.13
C TYR A 241 -2.53 -10.44 6.68
N TYR A 242 -2.70 -9.16 7.05
CA TYR A 242 -3.97 -8.63 7.54
C TYR A 242 -5.11 -8.79 6.52
N ILE A 243 -4.87 -8.48 5.24
CA ILE A 243 -5.90 -8.60 4.19
C ILE A 243 -6.35 -10.05 4.01
N LEU A 244 -5.42 -11.01 4.05
CA LEU A 244 -5.71 -12.41 3.78
C LEU A 244 -6.30 -13.16 4.98
N ASN A 245 -6.06 -12.69 6.21
CA ASN A 245 -6.49 -13.38 7.43
C ASN A 245 -7.55 -12.61 8.23
N GLY A 246 -7.68 -11.31 7.98
CA GLY A 246 -8.60 -10.42 8.68
C GLY A 246 -8.06 -9.85 9.98
N ASN A 247 -6.88 -10.30 10.40
CA ASN A 247 -6.17 -9.81 11.57
C ASN A 247 -4.65 -9.88 11.38
N LEU A 248 -3.91 -9.19 12.25
CA LEU A 248 -2.47 -9.22 12.40
C LEU A 248 -2.17 -9.43 13.90
N PRO A 249 -1.39 -10.46 14.28
CA PRO A 249 -0.93 -10.59 15.65
C PRO A 249 -0.08 -9.39 16.07
N GLU A 250 0.08 -9.17 17.38
CA GLU A 250 0.98 -8.12 17.86
C GLU A 250 2.40 -8.37 17.34
N VAL A 251 2.96 -7.34 16.69
CA VAL A 251 4.33 -7.35 16.18
C VAL A 251 5.12 -6.33 16.99
N ASN A 252 6.15 -6.79 17.70
CA ASN A 252 7.00 -5.92 18.48
C ASN A 252 8.43 -6.47 18.50
N PHE A 253 9.30 -5.91 17.67
CA PHE A 253 10.69 -6.32 17.59
C PHE A 253 11.56 -5.16 17.10
N THR A 254 12.87 -5.29 17.30
CA THR A 254 13.84 -4.35 16.73
C THR A 254 14.34 -4.92 15.40
N LEU A 255 14.09 -4.20 14.31
CA LEU A 255 14.59 -4.59 13.00
C LEU A 255 15.94 -3.93 12.76
N LYS A 256 16.95 -4.75 12.45
CA LYS A 256 18.31 -4.29 12.12
C LYS A 256 18.57 -4.48 10.62
N PRO A 257 18.90 -3.42 9.86
CA PRO A 257 19.41 -3.57 8.50
C PRO A 257 20.74 -4.32 8.54
N GLU A 258 20.72 -5.60 8.17
CA GLU A 258 21.89 -6.48 8.22
C GLU A 258 22.83 -6.27 7.06
N LYS A 259 22.30 -5.84 5.91
CA LYS A 259 23.08 -5.68 4.68
C LYS A 259 22.93 -4.26 4.16
N ILE A 260 24.03 -3.50 4.17
CA ILE A 260 24.15 -2.24 3.45
C ILE A 260 25.29 -2.44 2.49
N VAL A 261 25.02 -2.31 1.20
CA VAL A 261 25.95 -2.79 0.16
C VAL A 261 27.34 -2.16 0.26
N MET A 262 27.41 -0.88 0.57
CA MET A 262 28.66 -0.22 0.97
C MET A 262 28.69 -0.13 2.49
N GLU A 263 29.50 -0.98 3.12
CA GLU A 263 29.63 -1.11 4.57
C GLU A 263 30.08 0.22 5.22
N GLU A 264 30.83 1.03 4.48
CA GLU A 264 31.21 2.39 4.84
C GLU A 264 30.01 3.27 5.16
N ASN A 265 28.83 3.00 4.60
CA ASN A 265 27.63 3.76 4.91
C ASN A 265 27.19 3.57 6.37
N ARG A 266 27.53 2.44 7.01
CA ARG A 266 27.18 2.19 8.42
C ARG A 266 27.78 3.18 9.39
N GLN A 267 28.90 3.81 9.03
CA GLN A 267 29.52 4.80 9.91
C GLN A 267 28.68 6.06 10.05
N TYR A 268 27.84 6.36 9.06
CA TYR A 268 26.94 7.51 9.05
C TYR A 268 25.60 7.23 9.74
N LEU A 269 25.31 5.96 10.05
CA LEU A 269 24.08 5.59 10.76
C LEU A 269 24.23 5.79 12.26
N GLN A 270 23.38 6.62 12.84
CA GLN A 270 23.24 6.83 14.28
C GLN A 270 22.50 5.64 14.92
N LYS A 271 21.53 5.04 14.22
CA LYS A 271 20.73 3.91 14.71
C LYS A 271 21.33 2.55 14.34
N LYS A 272 22.57 2.31 14.80
CA LYS A 272 23.29 1.05 14.50
C LYS A 272 22.61 -0.19 15.06
N ASP A 273 21.86 -0.03 16.15
CA ASP A 273 21.11 -1.10 16.80
C ASP A 273 19.73 -1.36 16.16
N GLY A 274 19.45 -0.77 15.00
CA GLY A 274 18.19 -0.93 14.30
C GLY A 274 17.11 0.03 14.81
N PHE A 275 15.89 -0.17 14.31
CA PHE A 275 14.72 0.64 14.67
C PHE A 275 13.59 -0.23 15.17
N GLN A 276 12.80 0.32 16.08
CA GLN A 276 11.69 -0.40 16.69
C GLN A 276 10.53 -0.52 15.70
N ILE A 277 10.11 -1.75 15.45
CA ILE A 277 8.88 -2.07 14.75
C ILE A 277 7.85 -2.46 15.80
N LYS A 278 6.81 -1.64 15.93
CA LYS A 278 5.64 -1.93 16.76
C LYS A 278 4.39 -1.76 15.93
N LEU A 279 3.68 -2.85 15.71
CA LEU A 279 2.37 -2.87 15.06
C LEU A 279 1.37 -3.50 16.02
N GLN A 280 0.36 -2.72 16.36
CA GLN A 280 -0.76 -3.18 17.16
C GLN A 280 -2.03 -2.78 16.42
N GLU A 281 -2.92 -3.74 16.18
CA GLU A 281 -4.21 -3.42 15.59
C GLU A 281 -4.92 -2.35 16.42
N ARG A 282 -5.34 -1.27 15.76
CA ARG A 282 -6.24 -0.30 16.39
C ARG A 282 -7.58 -0.98 16.62
N GLY A 283 -7.93 -1.20 17.88
CA GLY A 283 -9.25 -1.71 18.27
C GLY A 283 -10.36 -0.84 17.66
N GLY A 284 -11.30 -1.49 16.97
CA GLY A 284 -12.46 -0.87 16.31
C GLY A 284 -13.54 -0.38 17.28
#